data_AF-A0A1D3UAY0-F1
#
_entry.id   AF-A0A1D3UAY0-F1
#
_cell.length_a   1.000
_cell.length_b   1.000
_cell.length_c   1.000
_cell.angle_alpha   90.00
_cell.angle_beta   90.00
_cell.angle_gamma   90.00
#
_symmetry.space_group_name_H-M   'P 1'
#
loop_
_entity.id
_entity.type
_entity.pdbx_description
1 polymer ?
#
loop_
_entity_poly.entity_id
_entity_poly.type
_entity_poly.pdbx_seq_one_letter_code
_entity_poly.pdbx_strand_id
1 'polypeptide(L)'
;MHMRALLIMLLPVLIAAKKRWSKFIFHSLFVNTIFKNNAPERISICGKYSNLCKRYSSNDMDYTPPFIAVYVTAPTRDVAEKISNVLLKEKLASCINIIPGVLSMYHWKGEINKDNEVLMMIKTKKNLFSQIVSCVKLNHPYEVPEVIAVPIQYGSKDYLDWVSNSVKSDEDEQMK
;
A
#
# COMPACT_ATOMS: atom_id res chain seq x y z
N MET A 1 28.67 -53.25 -27.32
CA MET A 1 29.49 -52.19 -26.68
C MET A 1 28.76 -50.84 -26.58
N HIS A 2 27.44 -50.78 -26.38
CA HIS A 2 26.72 -49.50 -26.24
C HIS A 2 25.58 -49.55 -25.21
N MET A 3 25.84 -50.13 -24.04
CA MET A 3 24.91 -50.05 -22.89
C MET A 3 25.64 -49.84 -21.54
N ARG A 4 26.84 -49.25 -21.59
CA ARG A 4 27.60 -48.83 -20.39
C ARG A 4 27.88 -47.31 -20.37
N ALA A 5 27.66 -46.60 -21.47
CA ALA A 5 27.93 -45.17 -21.57
C ALA A 5 26.78 -44.26 -21.07
N LEU A 6 25.54 -44.76 -21.04
CA LEU A 6 24.37 -43.97 -20.58
C LEU A 6 24.25 -43.88 -19.06
N LEU A 7 24.90 -44.78 -18.30
CA LEU A 7 24.88 -44.75 -16.84
C LEU A 7 25.90 -43.74 -16.25
N ILE A 8 26.87 -43.28 -17.04
CA ILE A 8 27.94 -42.37 -16.59
C ILE A 8 27.52 -40.88 -16.72
N MET A 9 26.51 -40.57 -17.55
CA MET A 9 26.02 -39.19 -17.73
C MET A 9 24.91 -38.78 -16.74
N LEU A 10 24.37 -39.69 -15.93
CA LEU A 10 23.34 -39.37 -14.91
C LEU A 10 23.90 -39.23 -13.48
N LEU A 11 25.15 -39.67 -13.23
CA LEU A 11 25.80 -39.51 -11.93
C LEU A 11 26.07 -38.04 -11.51
N PRO A 12 26.38 -37.08 -12.40
CA PRO A 12 26.68 -35.70 -11.99
C PRO A 12 25.44 -34.94 -11.49
N VAL A 13 24.24 -35.30 -11.98
CA VAL A 13 22.97 -34.63 -11.62
C VAL A 13 22.53 -35.02 -10.19
N LEU A 14 22.81 -36.26 -9.76
CA LEU A 14 22.56 -36.70 -8.38
C LEU A 14 23.58 -36.13 -7.38
N ILE A 15 24.81 -35.83 -7.82
CA ILE A 15 25.84 -35.20 -6.97
C ILE A 15 25.58 -33.69 -6.82
N ALA A 16 25.04 -33.02 -7.83
CA ALA A 16 24.65 -31.61 -7.76
C ALA A 16 23.41 -31.36 -6.85
N ALA A 17 22.51 -32.34 -6.73
CA ALA A 17 21.35 -32.27 -5.84
C ALA A 17 21.69 -32.50 -4.34
N LYS A 18 22.79 -33.21 -4.03
CA LYS A 18 23.23 -33.43 -2.64
C LYS A 18 24.12 -32.32 -2.06
N LYS A 19 24.62 -31.40 -2.87
CA LYS A 19 25.54 -30.32 -2.42
C LYS A 19 24.86 -28.96 -2.12
N ARG A 20 23.53 -28.95 -2.01
CA ARG A 20 22.74 -27.78 -1.54
C ARG A 20 21.88 -28.09 -0.30
N TRP A 21 22.14 -29.23 0.35
CA TRP A 21 21.45 -29.73 1.55
C TRP A 21 22.46 -30.18 2.63
N SER A 22 23.43 -29.32 2.94
CA SER A 22 24.27 -29.44 4.15
C SER A 22 24.41 -28.12 4.93
N LYS A 23 23.51 -27.16 4.67
CA LYS A 23 23.39 -25.91 5.45
C LYS A 23 22.16 -25.86 6.35
N PHE A 24 21.53 -27.01 6.57
CA PHE A 24 20.61 -27.25 7.67
C PHE A 24 21.20 -28.39 8.50
N ILE A 25 21.18 -28.21 9.82
CA ILE A 25 21.80 -29.06 10.85
C ILE A 25 23.28 -28.72 11.10
N PHE A 26 23.51 -27.50 11.58
CA PHE A 26 24.50 -27.26 12.62
C PHE A 26 23.82 -26.48 13.75
N HIS A 27 23.68 -27.18 14.88
CA HIS A 27 23.64 -26.63 16.23
C HIS A 27 22.47 -25.73 16.66
N SER A 28 21.40 -26.38 17.11
CA SER A 28 20.80 -26.40 18.47
C SER A 28 21.40 -25.54 19.62
N LEU A 29 22.11 -24.43 19.38
CA LEU A 29 22.68 -23.59 20.45
C LEU A 29 22.61 -22.08 20.20
N PHE A 30 21.70 -21.59 19.35
CA PHE A 30 21.48 -20.14 19.18
C PHE A 30 20.17 -19.59 19.75
N VAL A 31 19.38 -20.41 20.46
CA VAL A 31 18.15 -19.95 21.14
C VAL A 31 18.36 -19.74 22.65
N ASN A 32 19.47 -20.18 23.23
CA ASN A 32 19.72 -20.09 24.67
C ASN A 32 20.76 -19.05 25.12
N THR A 33 21.19 -18.14 24.23
CA THR A 33 22.15 -17.05 24.56
C THR A 33 21.52 -15.65 24.52
N ILE A 34 20.21 -15.53 24.31
CA ILE A 34 19.48 -14.25 24.45
C ILE A 34 18.59 -14.21 25.70
N PHE A 35 18.40 -15.34 26.39
CA PHE A 35 17.45 -15.44 27.52
C PHE A 35 18.08 -15.57 28.92
N LYS A 36 19.40 -15.39 29.09
CA LYS A 36 20.04 -15.57 30.41
C LYS A 36 20.86 -14.41 30.99
N ASN A 37 21.06 -13.30 30.28
CA ASN A 37 21.98 -12.26 30.77
C ASN A 37 21.46 -10.82 30.78
N ASN A 38 20.15 -10.56 30.90
CA ASN A 38 19.67 -9.22 31.25
C ASN A 38 18.42 -9.31 32.12
N ALA A 39 18.63 -9.59 33.41
CA ALA A 39 17.69 -9.19 34.45
C ALA A 39 17.60 -7.65 34.49
N PRO A 40 16.43 -7.07 34.83
CA PRO A 40 16.18 -5.66 34.61
C PRO A 40 16.85 -4.83 35.70
N GLU A 41 17.95 -4.16 35.36
CA GLU A 41 18.37 -3.01 36.14
C GLU A 41 17.40 -1.86 35.88
N ARG A 42 16.76 -1.45 36.97
CA ARG A 42 15.77 -0.39 37.08
C ARG A 42 16.46 0.96 36.88
N ILE A 43 16.83 1.30 35.65
CA ILE A 43 17.33 2.65 35.34
C ILE A 43 16.12 3.58 35.23
N SER A 44 15.93 4.39 36.26
CA SER A 44 15.00 5.50 36.29
C SER A 44 15.44 6.57 35.28
N ILE A 45 14.99 6.45 34.03
CA ILE A 45 14.94 7.57 33.09
C ILE A 45 13.58 8.27 33.27
N CYS A 46 13.27 8.63 34.52
CA CYS A 46 12.19 9.54 34.86
C CYS A 46 12.83 10.93 34.97
N GLY A 47 12.55 11.83 34.02
CA GLY A 47 12.92 13.25 34.20
C GLY A 47 13.12 14.10 32.95
N LYS A 48 13.28 13.53 31.74
CA LYS A 48 13.56 14.35 30.53
C LYS A 48 12.58 14.23 29.36
N TYR A 49 11.64 13.29 29.39
CA TYR A 49 10.56 13.17 28.38
C TYR A 49 9.16 13.10 29.00
N SER A 50 8.98 13.51 30.26
CA SER A 50 7.67 13.53 30.93
C SER A 50 6.77 14.71 30.51
N ASN A 51 7.26 15.62 29.66
CA ASN A 51 6.53 16.82 29.24
C ASN A 51 6.06 16.79 27.77
N LEU A 52 6.31 15.72 27.02
CA LEU A 52 5.83 15.57 25.64
C LEU A 52 4.49 14.82 25.54
N CYS A 53 4.00 14.25 26.64
CA CYS A 53 2.59 13.89 26.81
C CYS A 53 1.86 15.01 27.57
N LYS A 54 2.06 16.26 27.15
CA LYS A 54 1.20 17.36 27.60
C LYS A 54 -0.12 17.28 26.84
N ARG A 55 -1.15 16.81 27.54
CA ARG A 55 -2.56 17.19 27.38
C ARG A 55 -2.99 17.45 25.93
N TYR A 56 -3.36 16.39 25.20
CA TYR A 56 -4.41 16.54 24.19
C TYR A 56 -5.68 16.92 24.95
N SER A 57 -6.07 18.19 24.83
CA SER A 57 -7.34 18.68 25.32
C SER A 57 -8.44 17.96 24.55
N SER A 58 -9.46 17.47 25.25
CA SER A 58 -10.61 16.75 24.69
C SER A 58 -11.50 17.60 23.76
N ASN A 59 -11.02 18.76 23.30
CA ASN A 59 -11.74 19.73 22.49
C ASN A 59 -11.27 19.81 21.02
N ASP A 60 -10.27 19.02 20.59
CA ASP A 60 -9.80 18.98 19.18
C ASP A 60 -10.58 17.97 18.30
N MET A 61 -11.73 17.48 18.76
CA MET A 61 -12.49 16.39 18.13
C MET A 61 -13.52 16.84 17.07
N ASP A 62 -13.16 17.80 16.21
CA ASP A 62 -13.90 18.04 14.95
C ASP A 62 -13.05 18.65 13.82
N TYR A 63 -11.73 18.43 13.82
CA TYR A 63 -10.92 18.79 12.65
C TYR A 63 -10.94 17.64 11.65
N THR A 64 -11.80 17.73 10.64
CA THR A 64 -11.70 16.82 9.50
C THR A 64 -10.76 17.41 8.45
N PRO A 65 -9.67 16.71 8.06
CA PRO A 65 -8.72 17.27 7.10
C PRO A 65 -9.39 17.54 5.75
N PRO A 66 -9.17 18.72 5.15
CA PRO A 66 -9.84 19.12 3.91
C PRO A 66 -9.35 18.33 2.69
N PHE A 67 -8.19 17.68 2.79
CA PHE A 67 -7.56 16.92 1.71
C PHE A 67 -7.46 15.44 2.05
N ILE A 68 -7.56 14.61 1.02
CA ILE A 68 -7.46 13.16 1.10
C ILE A 68 -6.55 12.61 0.01
N ALA A 69 -5.93 11.47 0.30
CA ALA A 69 -5.34 10.60 -0.71
C ALA A 69 -6.28 9.41 -0.93
N VAL A 70 -6.79 9.26 -2.15
CA VAL A 70 -7.69 8.17 -2.56
C VAL A 70 -6.87 7.09 -3.24
N TYR A 71 -7.07 5.84 -2.81
CA TYR A 71 -6.49 4.65 -3.40
C TYR A 71 -7.55 3.94 -4.24
N VAL A 72 -7.15 3.55 -5.45
CA VAL A 72 -7.98 2.78 -6.38
C VAL A 72 -7.09 1.73 -7.02
N THR A 73 -7.51 0.47 -7.03
CA THR A 73 -6.85 -0.57 -7.83
C THR A 73 -7.51 -0.69 -9.20
N ALA A 74 -6.72 -1.04 -10.20
CA ALA A 74 -7.18 -1.28 -11.56
C ALA A 74 -6.46 -2.50 -12.17
N PRO A 75 -7.13 -3.26 -13.06
CA PRO A 75 -6.56 -4.50 -13.62
C PRO A 75 -5.36 -4.26 -14.53
N THR A 76 -5.30 -3.10 -15.20
CA THR A 76 -4.21 -2.78 -16.13
C THR A 76 -3.83 -1.31 -16.03
N ARG A 77 -2.61 -1.01 -16.52
CA ARG A 77 -2.12 0.36 -16.64
C ARG A 77 -3.02 1.21 -17.55
N ASP A 78 -3.49 0.66 -18.66
CA ASP A 78 -4.34 1.39 -19.61
C ASP A 78 -5.68 1.80 -18.99
N VAL A 79 -6.27 0.91 -18.17
CA VAL A 79 -7.50 1.23 -17.41
C VAL A 79 -7.21 2.33 -16.39
N ALA A 80 -6.12 2.22 -15.64
CA ALA A 80 -5.71 3.24 -14.68
C ALA A 80 -5.48 4.61 -15.35
N GLU A 81 -4.80 4.63 -16.50
CA GLU A 81 -4.54 5.84 -17.28
C GLU A 81 -5.84 6.44 -17.85
N LYS A 82 -6.75 5.61 -18.36
CA LYS A 82 -8.07 6.07 -18.83
C LYS A 82 -8.85 6.74 -17.69
N ILE A 83 -8.96 6.10 -16.53
CA ILE A 83 -9.64 6.66 -15.36
C ILE A 83 -8.96 7.96 -14.90
N SER A 84 -7.62 7.96 -14.85
CA SER A 84 -6.83 9.13 -14.48
C SER A 84 -7.12 10.33 -15.38
N ASN A 85 -7.19 10.10 -16.69
CA ASN A 85 -7.50 11.15 -17.67
C ASN A 85 -8.88 11.76 -17.45
N VAL A 86 -9.90 10.93 -17.14
CA VAL A 86 -11.24 11.43 -16.86
C VAL A 86 -11.26 12.24 -15.56
N LEU A 87 -10.67 11.72 -14.48
CA LEU A 87 -10.60 12.41 -13.18
C LEU A 87 -9.92 13.78 -13.28
N LEU A 88 -8.83 13.87 -14.04
CA LEU A 88 -8.10 15.13 -14.23
C LEU A 88 -8.89 16.11 -15.12
N LYS A 89 -9.50 15.63 -16.22
CA LYS A 89 -10.32 16.47 -17.12
C LYS A 89 -11.53 17.07 -16.40
N GLU A 90 -12.19 16.27 -15.57
CA GLU A 90 -13.34 16.69 -14.76
C GLU A 90 -12.95 17.48 -13.50
N LYS A 91 -11.65 17.78 -13.33
CA LYS A 91 -11.09 18.48 -12.15
C LYS A 91 -11.50 17.85 -10.83
N LEU A 92 -11.61 16.52 -10.79
CA LEU A 92 -11.91 15.75 -9.58
C LEU A 92 -10.65 15.41 -8.77
N ALA A 93 -9.48 15.49 -9.39
CA ALA A 93 -8.19 15.23 -8.77
C ALA A 93 -7.16 16.25 -9.24
N SER A 94 -6.21 16.60 -8.38
CA SER A 94 -5.08 17.47 -8.75
C SER A 94 -3.91 16.67 -9.32
N CYS A 95 -3.63 15.52 -8.73
CA CYS A 95 -2.50 14.66 -9.07
C CYS A 95 -2.85 13.20 -8.84
N ILE A 96 -2.35 12.31 -9.71
CA ILE A 96 -2.55 10.88 -9.62
C ILE A 96 -1.19 10.19 -9.86
N ASN A 97 -0.79 9.34 -8.92
CA ASN A 97 0.36 8.45 -9.12
C ASN A 97 -0.15 7.08 -9.54
N ILE A 98 0.46 6.48 -10.56
CA ILE A 98 0.15 5.13 -11.03
C ILE A 98 1.33 4.23 -10.64
N ILE A 99 1.08 3.23 -9.80
CA ILE A 99 2.07 2.34 -9.22
C ILE A 99 1.84 0.93 -9.82
N PRO A 100 2.69 0.48 -10.76
CA PRO A 100 2.54 -0.83 -11.38
C PRO A 100 3.07 -1.96 -10.48
N GLY A 101 2.69 -3.20 -10.82
CA GLY A 101 3.28 -4.40 -10.21
C GLY A 101 2.71 -4.74 -8.83
N VAL A 102 1.44 -4.40 -8.59
CA VAL A 102 0.73 -4.78 -7.37
C VAL A 102 0.16 -6.18 -7.55
N LEU A 103 0.34 -7.03 -6.55
CA LEU A 103 -0.31 -8.34 -6.48
C LEU A 103 -1.40 -8.27 -5.40
N SER A 104 -2.65 -8.29 -5.83
CA SER A 104 -3.81 -8.29 -4.94
C SER A 104 -4.20 -9.72 -4.62
N MET A 105 -4.34 -10.03 -3.33
CA MET A 105 -4.79 -11.33 -2.84
C MET A 105 -6.05 -11.15 -1.99
N TYR A 106 -7.12 -11.86 -2.32
CA TYR A 106 -8.43 -11.65 -1.70
C TYR A 106 -9.27 -12.93 -1.66
N HIS A 107 -10.32 -12.93 -0.84
CA HIS A 107 -11.29 -14.02 -0.80
C HIS A 107 -12.41 -13.79 -1.81
N TRP A 108 -12.68 -14.78 -2.64
CA TRP A 108 -13.83 -14.76 -3.55
C TRP A 108 -14.40 -16.17 -3.68
N LYS A 109 -15.72 -16.29 -3.47
CA LYS A 109 -16.47 -17.56 -3.53
C LYS A 109 -15.83 -18.71 -2.71
N GLY A 110 -15.26 -18.38 -1.55
CA GLY A 110 -14.64 -19.35 -0.64
C GLY A 110 -13.19 -19.68 -0.95
N GLU A 111 -12.60 -19.13 -2.01
CA GLU A 111 -11.22 -19.38 -2.42
C GLU A 111 -10.35 -18.12 -2.29
N ILE A 112 -9.04 -18.32 -2.09
CA ILE A 112 -8.06 -17.23 -2.14
C ILE A 112 -7.66 -17.03 -3.61
N ASN A 113 -8.00 -15.86 -4.13
CA ASN A 113 -7.69 -15.45 -5.49
C ASN A 113 -6.48 -14.50 -5.48
N LYS A 114 -5.84 -14.37 -6.65
CA LYS A 114 -4.68 -13.50 -6.85
C LYS A 114 -4.76 -12.85 -8.22
N ASP A 115 -4.64 -11.53 -8.26
CA ASP A 115 -4.60 -10.76 -9.50
C ASP A 115 -3.44 -9.77 -9.53
N ASN A 116 -2.85 -9.60 -10.71
CA ASN A 116 -1.88 -8.53 -10.93
C ASN A 116 -2.65 -7.25 -11.27
N GLU A 117 -2.36 -6.19 -10.55
CA GLU A 117 -3.06 -4.93 -10.63
C GLU A 117 -2.09 -3.74 -10.66
N VAL A 118 -2.68 -2.57 -10.81
CA VAL A 118 -2.03 -1.27 -10.73
C VAL A 118 -2.74 -0.47 -9.65
N LEU A 119 -1.97 0.15 -8.76
CA LEU A 119 -2.51 1.02 -7.71
C LEU A 119 -2.43 2.48 -8.14
N MET A 120 -3.56 3.16 -8.08
CA MET A 120 -3.68 4.59 -8.27
C MET A 120 -3.71 5.28 -6.91
N MET A 121 -2.91 6.33 -6.73
CA MET A 121 -2.93 7.20 -5.56
C MET A 121 -3.26 8.62 -6.00
N ILE A 122 -4.51 9.02 -5.76
CA ILE A 122 -5.15 10.24 -6.22
C ILE A 122 -5.15 11.27 -5.08
N LYS A 123 -4.78 12.52 -5.32
CA LYS A 123 -4.81 13.60 -4.32
C LYS A 123 -5.91 14.59 -4.69
N THR A 124 -6.77 14.88 -3.72
CA THR A 124 -7.93 15.75 -3.94
C THR A 124 -8.46 16.34 -2.63
N LYS A 125 -9.53 17.13 -2.72
CA LYS A 125 -10.34 17.58 -1.59
C LYS A 125 -11.28 16.46 -1.11
N LYS A 126 -11.61 16.50 0.17
CA LYS A 126 -12.47 15.51 0.82
C LYS A 126 -13.89 15.47 0.25
N ASN A 127 -14.49 16.62 -0.05
CA ASN A 127 -15.86 16.70 -0.58
C ASN A 127 -16.02 16.04 -1.97
N LEU A 128 -14.94 15.96 -2.75
CA LEU A 128 -14.96 15.35 -4.09
C LEU A 128 -14.98 13.81 -4.07
N PHE A 129 -14.87 13.18 -2.91
CA PHE A 129 -14.75 11.72 -2.80
C PHE A 129 -15.93 10.97 -3.44
N SER A 130 -17.17 11.39 -3.19
CA SER A 130 -18.37 10.74 -3.76
C SER A 130 -18.37 10.78 -5.29
N GLN A 131 -17.92 11.90 -5.85
CA GLN A 131 -17.84 12.10 -7.30
C GLN A 131 -16.72 11.27 -7.92
N ILE A 132 -15.59 11.12 -7.23
CA ILE A 132 -14.52 10.20 -7.62
C ILE A 132 -15.04 8.76 -7.63
N VAL A 133 -15.76 8.31 -6.60
CA VAL A 133 -16.33 6.95 -6.55
C VAL A 133 -17.23 6.70 -7.76
N SER A 134 -18.14 7.64 -8.06
CA SER A 134 -19.03 7.54 -9.23
C SER A 134 -18.25 7.52 -10.55
N CYS A 135 -17.28 8.41 -10.71
CA CYS A 135 -16.43 8.47 -11.91
C CYS A 135 -15.64 7.17 -12.11
N VAL A 136 -15.06 6.62 -11.05
CA VAL A 136 -14.32 5.36 -11.09
C VAL A 136 -15.27 4.23 -11.49
N LYS A 137 -16.42 4.07 -10.82
CA LYS A 137 -17.39 3.01 -11.13
C LYS A 137 -17.86 3.03 -12.59
N LEU A 138 -18.07 4.21 -13.17
CA LEU A 138 -18.48 4.34 -14.57
C LEU A 138 -17.40 3.94 -15.58
N ASN A 139 -16.13 4.01 -15.19
CA ASN A 139 -14.98 3.80 -16.07
C ASN A 139 -14.18 2.53 -15.75
N HIS A 140 -14.54 1.81 -14.69
CA HIS A 140 -13.84 0.63 -14.20
C HIS A 140 -14.51 -0.66 -14.71
N PRO A 141 -13.74 -1.69 -15.14
CA PRO A 141 -14.32 -2.94 -15.62
C PRO A 141 -14.92 -3.82 -14.52
N TYR A 142 -14.47 -3.67 -13.28
CA TYR A 142 -15.06 -4.37 -12.14
C TYR A 142 -16.37 -3.74 -11.70
N GLU A 143 -17.33 -4.59 -11.32
CA GLU A 143 -18.62 -4.16 -10.77
C GLU A 143 -18.44 -3.41 -9.43
N VAL A 144 -17.51 -3.87 -8.60
CA VAL A 144 -17.18 -3.28 -7.30
C VAL A 144 -15.68 -2.96 -7.27
N PRO A 145 -15.24 -1.82 -7.83
CA PRO A 145 -13.84 -1.41 -7.75
C PRO A 145 -13.47 -0.99 -6.32
N GLU A 146 -12.22 -1.24 -5.92
CA GLU A 146 -11.67 -0.68 -4.68
C GLU A 146 -11.56 0.85 -4.83
N VAL A 147 -12.21 1.59 -3.94
CA VAL A 147 -12.03 3.05 -3.81
C VAL A 147 -12.08 3.41 -2.33
N ILE A 148 -10.93 3.70 -1.75
CA ILE A 148 -10.79 4.04 -0.33
C ILE A 148 -9.98 5.33 -0.17
N ALA A 149 -10.14 6.04 0.94
CA ALA A 149 -9.44 7.30 1.17
C ALA A 149 -8.77 7.33 2.54
N VAL A 150 -7.60 7.98 2.59
CA VAL A 150 -6.90 8.32 3.82
C VAL A 150 -6.78 9.84 3.97
N PRO A 151 -6.93 10.39 5.19
CA PRO A 151 -6.81 11.82 5.42
C PRO A 151 -5.36 12.31 5.29
N ILE A 152 -5.16 13.44 4.64
CA ILE A 152 -3.86 14.14 4.62
C ILE A 152 -3.86 15.15 5.79
N GLN A 153 -3.20 14.79 6.88
CA GLN A 153 -3.13 15.64 8.08
C GLN A 153 -2.20 16.83 7.91
N TYR A 154 -1.08 16.64 7.20
CA TYR A 154 -0.05 17.65 6.99
C TYR A 154 0.49 17.58 5.56
N GLY A 155 0.88 18.73 5.03
CA GLY A 155 1.52 18.89 3.72
C GLY A 155 2.13 20.28 3.63
N SER A 156 2.99 20.52 2.64
CA SER A 156 3.47 21.88 2.41
C SER A 156 2.32 22.77 1.96
N LYS A 157 2.27 24.00 2.49
CA LYS A 157 1.19 24.97 2.19
C LYS A 157 1.05 25.17 0.68
N ASP A 158 2.14 25.44 0.00
CA ASP A 158 2.15 25.71 -1.45
C ASP A 158 1.60 24.51 -2.26
N TYR A 159 1.89 23.27 -1.83
CA TYR A 159 1.38 22.08 -2.50
C TYR A 159 -0.12 21.90 -2.24
N LEU A 160 -0.58 22.07 -0.99
CA LEU A 160 -2.00 21.93 -0.65
C LEU A 160 -2.85 23.04 -1.27
N ASP A 161 -2.31 24.26 -1.36
CA ASP A 161 -2.93 25.37 -2.09
C ASP A 161 -3.07 25.01 -3.58
N TRP A 162 -2.02 24.47 -4.19
CA TRP A 162 -2.08 23.98 -5.58
C TRP A 162 -3.10 22.85 -5.75
N VAL A 163 -3.18 21.89 -4.82
CA VAL A 163 -4.20 20.83 -4.84
C VAL A 163 -5.60 21.45 -4.81
N SER A 164 -5.83 22.42 -3.91
CA SER A 164 -7.12 23.09 -3.78
C SER A 164 -7.53 23.83 -5.05
N ASN A 165 -6.58 24.52 -5.69
CA ASN A 165 -6.81 25.35 -6.88
C ASN A 165 -6.90 24.54 -8.19
N SER A 166 -6.39 23.31 -8.21
CA SER A 166 -6.38 22.45 -9.40
C SER A 166 -7.67 21.65 -9.58
N VAL A 167 -8.49 21.57 -8.53
CA VAL A 167 -9.78 20.87 -8.55
C VAL A 167 -10.92 21.88 -8.57
N LYS A 168 -12.13 21.42 -8.88
CA LYS A 168 -13.31 22.30 -8.87
C LYS A 168 -13.60 22.88 -7.49
N SER A 169 -14.24 24.05 -7.49
CA SER A 169 -14.65 24.73 -6.27
C SER A 169 -15.94 24.12 -5.72
N ASP A 170 -16.23 24.43 -4.46
CA ASP A 170 -17.42 23.91 -3.77
C ASP A 170 -18.72 24.54 -4.32
N GLU A 171 -18.61 25.68 -5.02
CA GLU A 171 -19.73 26.41 -5.63
C GLU A 171 -20.30 25.69 -6.87
N ASP A 172 -19.49 24.92 -7.58
CA ASP A 172 -19.91 24.15 -8.75
C ASP A 172 -20.83 22.96 -8.39
N GLU A 173 -20.92 22.63 -7.10
CA GLU A 173 -21.70 21.50 -6.58
C GLU A 173 -23.19 21.86 -6.35
N GLN A 174 -23.54 23.16 -6.25
CA GLN A 174 -24.91 23.64 -5.99
C GLN A 174 -25.72 23.96 -7.26
N MET A 175 -25.10 23.86 -8.45
CA MET A 175 -25.74 24.16 -9.74
C MET A 175 -26.11 22.93 -10.58
N LYS A 176 -26.02 21.71 -10.01
CA LYS A 176 -26.44 20.44 -10.64
C LYS A 176 -27.47 19.72 -9.79
#